data_AF-A0A7X4BMY1-F1
#
_entry.id   AF-A0A7X4BMY1-F1
#
_cell.length_a   1.000
_cell.length_b   1.000
_cell.length_c   1.000
_cell.angle_alpha   90.00
_cell.angle_beta   90.00
_cell.angle_gamma   90.00
#
_symmetry.space_group_name_H-M   'P 1'
#
loop_
_entity.id
_entity.type
_entity.pdbx_description
1 polymer ?
#
loop_
_entity_poly.entity_id
_entity_poly.type
_entity_poly.pdbx_seq_one_letter_code
_entity_poly.pdbx_strand_id
1 'polypeptide(L)'
;MTPSLEVGVRNDTGDGETGTGVEVGGALRYENPASRLTVEGRVRTLVSSGDTAETGVSGLLRIAPNASGHGLALAVEPSWGQTASSVQHLWDSGHPCRNLEGHPGPPQWGSGLRVRCPRGLGVVTPYGGLGLTGEGGRSRRMGARWQVSADRSVSLEGTRHEVANDDGPEHGLMLSGVLLW
;
A
#
# COMPACT_ATOMS: atom_id res chain seq x y z
N MET A 1 6.10 -18.55 -12.32
CA MET A 1 5.46 -17.24 -12.53
C MET A 1 3.97 -17.47 -12.47
N THR A 2 3.23 -16.56 -11.86
CA THR A 2 1.79 -16.68 -11.60
C THR A 2 1.12 -15.42 -12.11
N PRO A 3 0.45 -15.46 -13.28
CA PRO A 3 -0.36 -14.35 -13.76
C PRO A 3 -1.72 -14.32 -13.03
N SER A 4 -2.33 -13.14 -12.96
CA SER A 4 -3.67 -12.94 -12.43
C SER A 4 -4.37 -11.78 -13.15
N LEU A 5 -5.70 -11.87 -13.22
CA LEU A 5 -6.57 -10.87 -13.82
C LEU A 5 -7.71 -10.60 -12.83
N GLU A 6 -8.03 -9.33 -12.65
CA GLU A 6 -9.11 -8.86 -11.77
C GLU A 6 -10.01 -7.92 -12.57
N VAL A 7 -11.32 -8.01 -12.36
CA VAL A 7 -12.31 -7.12 -12.97
C VAL A 7 -13.29 -6.70 -11.89
N GLY A 8 -13.54 -5.39 -11.79
CA GLY A 8 -14.44 -4.78 -10.82
C GLY A 8 -15.42 -3.83 -11.50
N VAL A 9 -16.55 -3.58 -10.85
CA VAL A 9 -17.53 -2.56 -11.28
C VAL A 9 -17.69 -1.56 -10.15
N ARG A 10 -17.63 -0.27 -10.49
CA ARG A 10 -17.89 0.85 -9.60
C ARG A 10 -19.25 1.45 -9.93
N ASN A 11 -20.01 1.76 -8.89
CA ASN A 11 -21.18 2.62 -8.99
C ASN A 11 -20.98 3.76 -7.99
N ASP A 12 -20.91 4.99 -8.50
CA ASP A 12 -20.86 6.18 -7.67
C ASP A 12 -22.26 6.79 -7.56
N THR A 13 -22.65 7.18 -6.35
CA THR A 13 -23.97 7.76 -6.03
C THR A 13 -23.86 9.17 -5.45
N GLY A 14 -22.70 9.83 -5.56
CA GLY A 14 -22.48 11.23 -5.18
C GLY A 14 -23.12 12.24 -6.14
N ASP A 15 -24.11 12.96 -5.62
CA ASP A 15 -24.48 14.37 -5.86
C ASP A 15 -24.46 15.08 -7.24
N GLY A 16 -24.30 14.41 -8.40
CA GLY A 16 -24.56 15.12 -9.67
C GLY A 16 -24.46 14.40 -10.99
N GLU A 17 -23.66 13.35 -11.11
CA GLU A 17 -23.50 12.59 -12.36
C GLU A 17 -23.35 11.11 -12.00
N THR A 18 -24.40 10.31 -12.21
CA THR A 18 -24.38 8.87 -11.94
C THR A 18 -23.31 8.19 -12.80
N GLY A 19 -22.11 8.02 -12.25
CA GLY A 19 -20.98 7.41 -12.93
C GLY A 19 -20.89 5.92 -12.63
N THR A 20 -21.14 5.07 -13.64
CA THR A 20 -20.72 3.66 -13.60
C THR A 20 -19.32 3.55 -14.18
N GLY A 21 -18.45 2.78 -13.52
CA GLY A 21 -17.09 2.51 -14.00
C GLY A 21 -16.77 1.03 -13.99
N VAL A 22 -15.90 0.60 -14.89
CA VAL A 22 -15.34 -0.76 -14.94
C VAL A 22 -13.85 -0.66 -14.67
N GLU A 23 -13.37 -1.42 -13.70
CA GLU A 23 -11.95 -1.55 -13.41
C GLU A 23 -11.45 -2.89 -13.94
N VAL A 24 -10.29 -2.85 -14.62
CA VAL A 24 -9.58 -4.04 -15.07
C VAL A 24 -8.15 -3.97 -14.53
N GLY A 25 -7.74 -5.01 -13.82
CA GLY A 25 -6.41 -5.18 -13.26
C GLY A 25 -5.74 -6.43 -13.77
N GLY A 26 -4.43 -6.35 -14.01
CA GLY A 26 -3.59 -7.50 -14.32
C GLY A 26 -2.35 -7.48 -13.44
N ALA A 27 -1.92 -8.66 -12.98
CA ALA A 27 -0.69 -8.79 -12.21
C ALA A 27 0.11 -10.02 -12.63
N LEU A 28 1.44 -9.89 -12.58
CA LEU A 28 2.37 -10.98 -12.78
C LEU A 28 3.28 -11.10 -11.58
N ARG A 29 3.27 -12.28 -10.96
CA ARG A 29 4.08 -12.59 -9.79
C ARG A 29 5.15 -13.63 -10.09
N TYR A 30 6.34 -13.38 -9.61
CA TYR A 30 7.44 -14.32 -9.59
C TYR A 30 7.86 -14.59 -8.14
N GLU A 31 8.00 -15.86 -7.81
CA GLU A 31 8.48 -16.32 -6.51
C GLU A 31 9.68 -17.23 -6.71
N ASN A 32 10.73 -16.99 -5.95
CA ASN A 32 11.88 -17.87 -5.86
C ASN A 32 11.98 -18.39 -4.41
N PRO A 33 11.60 -19.66 -4.16
CA PRO A 33 11.65 -20.24 -2.82
C PRO A 33 13.08 -20.30 -2.24
N ALA A 34 14.10 -20.47 -3.07
CA ALA A 34 15.49 -20.59 -2.63
C ALA A 34 16.02 -19.27 -2.05
N SER A 35 15.70 -18.14 -2.70
CA SER A 35 16.06 -16.80 -2.22
C SER A 35 14.98 -16.14 -1.36
N ARG A 36 13.79 -16.76 -1.26
CA ARG A 36 12.58 -16.21 -0.62
C ARG A 36 12.18 -14.84 -1.18
N LEU A 37 12.53 -14.61 -2.44
CA LEU A 37 12.27 -13.39 -3.16
C LEU A 37 10.89 -13.49 -3.83
N THR A 38 10.06 -12.49 -3.62
CA THR A 38 8.88 -12.22 -4.44
C THR A 38 9.11 -10.93 -5.24
N VAL A 39 8.82 -11.00 -6.53
CA VAL A 39 8.68 -9.84 -7.41
C VAL A 39 7.27 -9.87 -7.98
N GLU A 40 6.56 -8.75 -7.94
CA GLU A 40 5.23 -8.65 -8.53
C GLU A 40 5.08 -7.31 -9.24
N GLY A 41 4.55 -7.33 -10.46
CA GLY A 41 4.16 -6.14 -11.19
C GLY A 41 2.64 -6.16 -11.38
N ARG A 42 1.98 -5.02 -11.14
CA ARG A 42 0.53 -4.86 -11.37
C ARG A 42 0.25 -3.64 -12.20
N VAL A 43 -0.72 -3.76 -13.08
CA VAL A 43 -1.31 -2.66 -13.86
C VAL A 43 -2.80 -2.68 -13.61
N ARG A 44 -3.40 -1.52 -13.41
CA ARG A 44 -4.86 -1.39 -13.31
C ARG A 44 -5.34 -0.18 -14.08
N THR A 45 -6.53 -0.32 -14.65
CA THR A 45 -7.19 0.74 -15.40
C THR A 45 -8.66 0.78 -15.01
N LEU A 46 -9.14 1.95 -14.59
CA LEU A 46 -10.55 2.24 -14.40
C LEU A 46 -11.06 3.04 -15.61
N VAL A 47 -12.16 2.58 -16.19
CA VAL A 47 -12.88 3.26 -17.27
C VAL A 47 -14.22 3.70 -16.73
N SER A 48 -14.52 4.99 -16.76
CA SER A 48 -15.79 5.55 -16.27
C SER A 48 -16.64 6.11 -17.41
N SER A 49 -17.96 6.13 -17.24
CA SER A 49 -18.94 6.59 -18.25
C SER A 49 -18.79 8.09 -18.64
N GLY A 50 -17.94 8.86 -17.96
CA GLY A 50 -17.66 10.28 -18.23
C GLY A 50 -16.33 10.53 -18.94
N ASP A 51 -15.84 9.58 -19.75
CA ASP A 51 -14.60 9.67 -20.56
C ASP A 51 -13.28 9.79 -19.78
N THR A 52 -13.32 9.69 -18.45
CA THR A 52 -12.10 9.69 -17.63
C THR A 52 -11.60 8.26 -17.44
N ALA A 53 -10.43 7.98 -18.04
CA ALA A 53 -9.70 6.73 -17.85
C ALA A 53 -8.55 6.93 -16.87
N GLU A 54 -8.55 6.17 -15.78
CA GLU A 54 -7.54 6.24 -14.75
C GLU A 54 -6.65 5.01 -14.84
N THR A 55 -5.33 5.19 -15.00
CA THR A 55 -4.38 4.06 -15.02
C THR A 55 -3.39 4.17 -13.87
N GLY A 56 -3.04 3.02 -13.28
CA GLY A 56 -2.00 2.90 -12.28
C GLY A 56 -1.12 1.68 -12.49
N VAL A 57 0.14 1.82 -12.11
CA VAL A 57 1.15 0.75 -12.16
C VAL A 57 1.78 0.64 -10.78
N SER A 58 2.00 -0.58 -10.30
CA SER A 58 2.72 -0.84 -9.06
C SER A 58 3.70 -1.99 -9.22
N GLY A 59 4.81 -1.91 -8.50
CA GLY A 59 5.76 -2.99 -8.35
C GLY A 59 5.85 -3.39 -6.88
N LEU A 60 6.16 -4.65 -6.61
CA LEU A 60 6.46 -5.15 -5.28
C LEU A 60 7.73 -5.99 -5.36
N LEU A 61 8.70 -5.62 -4.52
CA LEU A 61 9.88 -6.42 -4.24
C LEU A 61 9.84 -6.82 -2.77
N ARG A 62 9.82 -8.12 -2.49
CA ARG A 62 9.77 -8.63 -1.11
C ARG A 62 10.74 -9.75 -0.87
N ILE A 63 11.44 -9.69 0.25
CA ILE A 63 12.25 -10.78 0.79
C ILE A 63 11.56 -11.26 2.06
N ALA A 64 11.15 -12.53 2.07
CA ALA A 64 10.47 -13.13 3.21
C ALA A 64 11.49 -13.66 4.26
N PRO A 65 11.12 -13.68 5.55
CA PRO A 65 11.92 -14.33 6.58
C PRO A 65 11.94 -15.85 6.35
N ASN A 66 12.77 -16.57 7.09
CA ASN A 66 12.84 -18.03 6.97
C ASN A 66 11.53 -18.71 7.40
N ALA A 67 11.41 -20.03 7.17
CA ALA A 67 10.19 -20.80 7.47
C ALA A 67 9.75 -20.75 8.94
N SER A 68 10.69 -20.48 9.87
CA SER A 68 10.38 -20.28 11.30
C SER A 68 9.95 -18.84 11.64
N GLY A 69 9.77 -17.98 10.63
CA GLY A 69 9.45 -16.56 10.79
C GLY A 69 10.62 -15.73 11.36
N HIS A 70 11.84 -16.26 11.33
CA HIS A 70 13.04 -15.58 11.81
C HIS A 70 13.83 -14.97 10.64
N GLY A 71 14.44 -13.81 10.91
CA GLY A 71 15.29 -13.12 9.94
C GLY A 71 14.67 -11.83 9.39
N LEU A 72 15.48 -11.13 8.59
CA LEU A 72 15.10 -9.88 7.94
C LEU A 72 13.97 -10.13 6.94
N ALA A 73 12.89 -9.37 7.03
CA ALA A 73 11.90 -9.29 5.96
C ALA A 73 11.87 -7.87 5.41
N LEU A 74 12.16 -7.69 4.13
CA LEU A 74 12.11 -6.40 3.46
C LEU A 74 10.96 -6.42 2.45
N ALA A 75 10.20 -5.34 2.38
CA ALA A 75 9.26 -5.10 1.31
C ALA A 75 9.45 -3.69 0.77
N VAL A 76 9.39 -3.54 -0.55
CA VAL A 76 9.47 -2.28 -1.27
C VAL A 76 8.37 -2.27 -2.31
N GLU A 77 7.57 -1.21 -2.32
CA GLU A 77 6.40 -1.10 -3.20
C GLU A 77 6.34 0.28 -3.83
N PRO A 78 6.95 0.47 -5.02
CA PRO A 78 6.72 1.66 -5.81
C PRO A 78 5.37 1.60 -6.53
N SER A 79 4.67 2.73 -6.61
CA SER A 79 3.45 2.88 -7.39
C SER A 79 3.40 4.22 -8.11
N TRP A 80 2.78 4.23 -9.28
CA TRP A 80 2.59 5.38 -10.15
C TRP A 80 1.16 5.41 -10.66
N GLY A 81 0.60 6.59 -10.84
CA GLY A 81 -0.75 6.76 -11.35
C GLY A 81 -1.82 6.68 -10.26
N GLN A 82 -3.07 6.51 -10.68
CA GLN A 82 -4.28 6.85 -9.89
C GLN A 82 -4.70 5.76 -8.90
N THR A 83 -3.71 5.13 -8.25
CA THR A 83 -3.88 3.84 -7.57
C THR A 83 -3.43 3.91 -6.11
N ALA A 84 -4.29 3.34 -5.25
CA ALA A 84 -4.25 3.27 -3.80
C ALA A 84 -2.88 3.10 -3.13
N SER A 85 -2.79 3.68 -1.93
CA SER A 85 -1.59 3.84 -1.09
C SER A 85 -0.68 2.60 -0.96
N SER A 86 0.60 2.75 -1.31
CA SER A 86 1.62 1.69 -1.32
C SER A 86 1.87 1.03 0.05
N VAL A 87 1.53 1.70 1.15
CA VAL A 87 1.76 1.17 2.51
C VAL A 87 0.62 0.29 3.00
N GLN A 88 -0.62 0.55 2.59
CA GLN A 88 -1.76 -0.31 2.93
C GLN A 88 -1.58 -1.70 2.27
N HIS A 89 -1.07 -1.72 1.04
CA HIS A 89 -0.74 -2.94 0.29
C HIS A 89 0.38 -3.78 0.94
N LEU A 90 1.34 -3.19 1.68
CA LEU A 90 2.32 -3.93 2.47
C LEU A 90 1.66 -4.87 3.50
N TRP A 91 0.48 -4.50 3.99
CA TRP A 91 -0.27 -5.24 5.00
C TRP A 91 -1.33 -6.15 4.39
N ASP A 92 -2.00 -5.67 3.34
CA ASP A 92 -3.09 -6.37 2.68
C ASP A 92 -2.61 -7.43 1.69
N SER A 93 -1.30 -7.74 1.61
CA SER A 93 -0.73 -8.72 0.68
C SER A 93 -1.15 -10.20 0.88
N GLY A 94 -2.30 -10.43 1.54
CA GLY A 94 -3.07 -11.67 1.55
C GLY A 94 -4.56 -11.52 1.16
N HIS A 95 -5.04 -10.31 0.85
CA HIS A 95 -6.43 -10.03 0.44
C HIS A 95 -6.46 -8.94 -0.64
N PRO A 96 -7.33 -9.05 -1.67
CA PRO A 96 -7.47 -8.01 -2.68
C PRO A 96 -7.86 -6.68 -2.00
N CYS A 97 -7.00 -5.68 -2.14
CA CYS A 97 -7.07 -4.47 -1.32
C CYS A 97 -8.21 -3.56 -1.79
N ARG A 98 -9.08 -3.22 -0.83
CA ARG A 98 -10.13 -2.21 -0.91
C ARG A 98 -9.56 -0.91 -0.35
N ASN A 99 -9.41 0.12 -1.17
CA ASN A 99 -9.50 1.55 -0.81
C ASN A 99 -9.33 2.40 -2.09
N LEU A 100 -10.32 3.24 -2.39
CA LEU A 100 -10.49 4.00 -3.63
C LEU A 100 -10.80 5.45 -3.29
N GLU A 101 -9.84 6.36 -3.46
CA GLU A 101 -10.07 7.81 -3.63
C GLU A 101 -9.11 8.30 -4.72
N GLY A 102 -9.67 8.93 -5.76
CA GLY A 102 -9.02 9.22 -7.05
C GLY A 102 -8.74 10.71 -7.26
N HIS A 103 -7.50 11.00 -7.66
CA HIS A 103 -6.97 12.18 -8.38
C HIS A 103 -5.68 11.67 -9.09
N PRO A 104 -5.16 12.34 -10.14
CA PRO A 104 -3.87 11.99 -10.76
C PRO A 104 -2.77 11.84 -9.72
N GLY A 105 -2.48 10.58 -9.40
CA GLY A 105 -1.64 10.21 -8.27
C GLY A 105 -0.17 10.44 -8.59
N PRO A 106 0.52 11.34 -7.87
CA PRO A 106 1.97 11.44 -7.93
C PRO A 106 2.64 10.09 -7.55
N PRO A 107 3.90 9.85 -7.94
CA PRO A 107 4.60 8.61 -7.59
C PRO A 107 4.69 8.44 -6.07
N GLN A 108 4.49 7.21 -5.62
CA GLN A 108 4.59 6.80 -4.23
C GLN A 108 5.56 5.63 -4.10
N TRP A 109 6.19 5.56 -2.93
CA TRP A 109 7.15 4.54 -2.56
C TRP A 109 6.90 4.14 -1.11
N GLY A 110 6.73 2.84 -0.86
CA GLY A 110 6.70 2.28 0.49
C GLY A 110 7.88 1.33 0.72
N SER A 111 8.42 1.32 1.94
CA SER A 111 9.30 0.25 2.40
C SER A 111 9.03 -0.17 3.84
N GLY A 112 9.27 -1.44 4.16
CA GLY A 112 9.05 -1.98 5.50
C GLY A 112 10.02 -3.08 5.87
N LEU A 113 10.34 -3.15 7.17
CA LEU A 113 11.22 -4.15 7.74
C LEU A 113 10.53 -4.90 8.89
N ARG A 114 10.36 -6.22 8.81
CA ARG A 114 9.84 -7.02 9.95
C ARG A 114 10.98 -7.55 10.82
N VAL A 115 10.87 -7.32 12.12
CA VAL A 115 11.81 -7.80 13.14
C VAL A 115 11.02 -8.51 14.24
N ARG A 116 11.37 -9.76 14.52
CA ARG A 116 10.76 -10.50 15.64
C ARG A 116 11.31 -9.98 16.96
N CYS A 117 10.43 -9.68 17.92
CA CYS A 117 10.87 -9.26 19.24
C CYS A 117 11.55 -10.43 19.98
N PRO A 118 12.66 -10.16 20.69
CA PRO A 118 13.22 -11.12 21.65
C PRO A 118 12.15 -11.57 22.64
N ARG A 119 12.24 -12.81 23.14
CA ARG A 119 11.33 -13.40 24.15
C ARG A 119 9.90 -13.70 23.68
N GLY A 120 9.62 -13.71 22.37
CA GLY A 120 8.32 -14.16 21.84
C GLY A 120 7.19 -13.14 21.99
N LEU A 121 7.52 -11.87 22.25
CA LEU A 121 6.57 -10.76 22.37
C LEU A 121 5.97 -10.31 21.02
N GLY A 122 5.90 -11.19 20.03
CA GLY A 122 5.38 -10.89 18.70
C GLY A 122 6.41 -10.33 17.71
N VAL A 123 5.92 -9.65 16.67
CA VAL A 123 6.70 -9.12 15.55
C VAL A 123 6.47 -7.62 15.45
N VAL A 124 7.55 -6.83 15.45
CA VAL A 124 7.50 -5.40 15.18
C VAL A 124 7.96 -5.15 13.76
N THR A 125 7.20 -4.33 13.04
CA THR A 125 7.46 -3.98 11.65
C THR A 125 7.49 -2.46 11.52
N PRO A 126 8.66 -1.81 11.68
CA PRO A 126 8.85 -0.45 11.23
C PRO A 126 8.65 -0.35 9.71
N TYR A 127 8.08 0.76 9.27
CA TYR A 127 7.88 1.07 7.86
C TYR A 127 7.97 2.57 7.60
N GLY A 128 8.25 2.91 6.36
CA GLY A 128 8.32 4.27 5.85
C GLY A 128 7.70 4.36 4.47
N GLY A 129 7.22 5.53 4.12
CA GLY A 129 6.71 5.82 2.79
C GLY A 129 6.97 7.26 2.39
N LEU A 130 7.16 7.45 1.11
CA LEU A 130 7.34 8.74 0.47
C LEU A 130 6.36 8.82 -0.69
N GLY A 131 5.60 9.90 -0.76
CA GLY A 131 4.85 10.28 -1.94
C GLY A 131 5.35 11.63 -2.42
N LEU A 132 5.44 11.81 -3.72
CA LEU A 132 5.45 13.18 -4.25
C LEU A 132 3.99 13.67 -4.29
N THR A 133 3.74 14.96 -4.48
CA THR A 133 2.45 15.50 -4.90
C THR A 133 2.63 16.44 -6.09
N GLY A 134 1.55 16.65 -6.86
CA GLY A 134 1.55 17.62 -7.94
C GLY A 134 2.03 18.99 -7.45
N GLU A 135 2.69 19.75 -8.33
CA GLU A 135 3.27 21.08 -8.04
C GLU A 135 4.50 21.10 -7.12
N GLY A 136 5.10 19.96 -6.77
CA GLY A 136 6.36 19.92 -6.00
C GLY A 136 6.17 19.70 -4.50
N GLY A 137 4.95 19.41 -4.07
CA GLY A 137 4.70 18.94 -2.71
C GLY A 137 5.24 17.54 -2.47
N ARG A 138 5.36 17.17 -1.18
CA ARG A 138 5.84 15.86 -0.74
C ARG A 138 5.04 15.38 0.45
N SER A 139 4.67 14.10 0.44
CA SER A 139 4.14 13.40 1.61
C SER A 139 5.18 12.41 2.13
N ARG A 140 5.30 12.33 3.45
CA ARG A 140 6.14 11.37 4.16
C ARG A 140 5.29 10.68 5.19
N ARG A 141 5.48 9.39 5.33
CA ARG A 141 4.90 8.61 6.43
C ARG A 141 5.95 7.70 7.02
N MET A 142 5.86 7.51 8.32
CA MET A 142 6.72 6.57 9.03
C MET A 142 5.91 5.99 10.17
N GLY A 143 6.07 4.70 10.43
CA GLY A 143 5.32 4.05 11.48
C GLY A 143 5.94 2.74 11.89
N ALA A 144 5.34 2.14 12.91
CA ALA A 144 5.66 0.80 13.33
C ALA A 144 4.37 0.07 13.67
N ARG A 145 4.26 -1.16 13.17
CA ARG A 145 3.20 -2.08 13.56
C ARG A 145 3.77 -3.17 14.45
N TRP A 146 3.22 -3.32 15.63
CA TRP A 146 3.51 -4.41 16.55
C TRP A 146 2.37 -5.43 16.51
N GLN A 147 2.67 -6.63 16.01
CA GLN A 147 1.78 -7.77 16.02
C GLN A 147 2.14 -8.67 17.19
N VAL A 148 1.32 -8.65 18.24
CA VAL A 148 1.54 -9.43 19.47
C VAL A 148 1.15 -10.89 19.25
N SER A 149 0.04 -11.10 18.55
CA SER A 149 -0.52 -12.39 18.15
C SER A 149 -1.29 -12.26 16.82
N ALA A 150 -1.85 -13.34 16.31
CA ALA A 150 -2.61 -13.30 15.05
C ALA A 150 -3.84 -12.37 15.12
N ASP A 151 -4.45 -12.25 16.31
CA ASP A 151 -5.67 -11.51 16.63
C ASP A 151 -5.43 -10.12 17.24
N ARG A 152 -4.18 -9.77 17.59
CA ARG A 152 -3.85 -8.53 18.31
C ARG A 152 -2.72 -7.78 17.65
N SER A 153 -2.99 -6.53 17.27
CA SER A 153 -1.95 -5.64 16.77
C SER A 153 -2.15 -4.20 17.19
N VAL A 154 -1.05 -3.49 17.37
CA VAL A 154 -0.99 -2.04 17.61
C VAL A 154 -0.14 -1.42 16.52
N SER A 155 -0.54 -0.27 16.00
CA SER A 155 0.27 0.50 15.06
C SER A 155 0.30 1.97 15.43
N LEU A 156 1.48 2.56 15.30
CA LEU A 156 1.72 3.98 15.44
C LEU A 156 2.26 4.50 14.11
N GLU A 157 1.68 5.57 13.61
CA GLU A 157 2.09 6.22 12.37
C GLU A 157 2.19 7.74 12.57
N GLY A 158 3.23 8.34 12.02
CA GLY A 158 3.35 9.77 11.80
C GLY A 158 3.33 10.07 10.31
N THR A 159 2.61 11.12 9.95
CA THR A 159 2.54 11.65 8.59
C THR A 159 3.03 13.10 8.58
N ARG A 160 3.67 13.48 7.48
CA ARG A 160 4.05 14.86 7.20
C ARG A 160 3.72 15.16 5.75
N HIS A 161 2.87 16.15 5.53
CA HIS A 161 2.50 16.61 4.21
C HIS A 161 3.06 18.01 3.98
N GLU A 162 3.67 18.22 2.83
CA GLU A 162 4.20 19.51 2.42
C GLU A 162 3.59 19.84 1.08
N VAL A 163 2.85 20.94 1.05
CA VAL A 163 2.34 21.51 -0.19
C VAL A 163 3.42 22.46 -0.74
N ALA A 164 3.45 22.66 -2.05
CA ALA A 164 4.42 23.56 -2.69
C ALA A 164 4.19 25.04 -2.38
N ASN A 165 3.00 25.39 -1.89
CA ASN A 165 2.65 26.73 -1.45
C ASN A 165 3.21 27.01 -0.04
N ASP A 166 3.44 28.28 0.27
CA ASP A 166 4.15 28.79 1.47
C ASP A 166 3.41 28.58 2.81
N ASP A 167 2.38 27.71 2.84
CA ASP A 167 1.54 27.41 4.00
C ASP A 167 2.23 26.48 5.04
N GLY A 168 3.43 25.98 4.70
CA GLY A 168 4.24 25.16 5.58
C GLY A 168 3.80 23.70 5.69
N PRO A 169 4.55 22.87 6.43
CA PRO A 169 4.28 21.44 6.57
C PRO A 169 3.11 21.14 7.52
N GLU A 170 2.15 20.34 7.05
CA GLU A 170 1.14 19.70 7.89
C GLU A 170 1.69 18.42 8.52
N HIS A 171 1.31 18.14 9.76
CA HIS A 171 1.75 16.97 10.51
C HIS A 171 0.55 16.22 11.07
N GLY A 172 0.59 14.90 10.98
CA GLY A 172 -0.41 14.00 11.56
C GLY A 172 0.24 12.90 12.39
N LEU A 173 -0.46 12.47 13.42
CA LEU A 173 -0.11 11.30 14.23
C LEU A 173 -1.35 10.44 14.37
N MET A 174 -1.21 9.15 14.11
CA MET A 174 -2.27 8.16 14.22
C MET A 174 -1.80 6.98 15.06
N LEU A 175 -2.58 6.65 16.07
CA LEU A 175 -2.45 5.43 16.85
C LEU A 175 -3.69 4.57 16.60
N SER A 176 -3.50 3.32 16.21
CA SER A 176 -4.59 2.39 15.98
C SER A 176 -4.30 1.03 16.61
N GLY A 177 -5.33 0.41 17.17
CA GLY A 177 -5.29 -0.93 17.74
C GLY A 177 -6.37 -1.80 17.12
N VAL A 178 -6.04 -3.06 16.87
CA VAL A 178 -6.99 -4.09 16.44
C VAL A 178 -6.98 -5.21 17.47
N LEU A 179 -8.18 -5.52 17.96
CA LEU A 179 -8.47 -6.65 18.85
C LEU A 179 -9.64 -7.40 18.22
N LEU A 180 -9.40 -8.61 17.76
CA LEU A 180 -10.45 -9.52 17.31
C LEU A 180 -10.73 -10.51 18.44
N TRP A 181 -12.01 -10.72 18.76
CA TRP A 181 -12.50 -11.67 19.78
C TRP A 181 -13.37 -12.75 19.14
#